data_AF-A0A7H8M6M9-F1
#
_entry.id   AF-A0A7H8M6M9-F1
#
_cell.length_a   1.000
_cell.length_b   1.000
_cell.length_c   1.000
_cell.angle_alpha   90.00
_cell.angle_beta   90.00
_cell.angle_gamma   90.00
#
_symmetry.space_group_name_H-M   'P 1'
#
loop_
_entity.id
_entity.type
_entity.pdbx_description
1 polymer ?
#
loop_
_entity_poly.entity_id
_entity_poly.type
_entity_poly.pdbx_seq_one_letter_code
_entity_poly.pdbx_strand_id
1 'polypeptide(L)'
;MYALLGQSQKRYAFGVGLPLGQCTAWLHQTDVTQVPGFLKVSAEPYLVVVPAFLLWLVTKRRAAGWVALAILAPVLLAHPLMFGYDVARWGQACTDLWLTPWPGRQIAWWTGRLVLVALLLAAVYRPGRRMVRAVSGVLVAGLVLGAAGDQRAPQPVMAGPQDCPRAPFPAPQGSETLVRMVKSMSERERYLAYLCSVRGRPPYPSWNSPAPKDPLSDGVLLDMGRRACLGEKPTPQTDLGRHGVHWPSVHEMAYLCPRRAATQLREQERKSAAMDARYDRERAQTRAYCKRAVPKGPKPVAQATDVMSGGESGSYFFGSAGDSFDAALKNGLVASDGRSVTVITGTQGPLCMTVRAYRKAPPLALKGWDQVAEVGFDSPDGRSTVGSMSGPSDFPAVTAAGPGPYRVRVYVRGRGEPEAFFPEMPAEEHLLVVFPGKSKKPKSYKNGER
;
A
#
# COMPACT_ATOMS: atom_id res chain seq x y z
N MET A 1 14.32 46.58 19.54
CA MET A 1 14.87 45.22 19.79
C MET A 1 13.74 44.24 20.07
N TYR A 2 12.80 44.10 19.12
CA TYR A 2 11.57 43.27 19.26
C TYR A 2 11.07 42.73 17.90
N ALA A 3 11.97 42.51 16.92
CA ALA A 3 11.60 42.13 15.55
C ALA A 3 12.53 41.09 14.91
N LEU A 4 12.94 40.05 15.67
CA LEU A 4 13.82 38.98 15.15
C LEU A 4 13.33 37.55 15.41
N LEU A 5 12.05 37.36 15.73
CA LEU A 5 11.45 36.03 15.77
C LEU A 5 10.35 35.96 14.71
N GLY A 6 10.71 35.37 13.56
CA GLY A 6 9.79 35.09 12.47
C GLY A 6 8.62 34.25 12.95
N GLN A 7 7.42 34.83 12.91
CA GLN A 7 6.17 34.10 13.06
C GLN A 7 5.98 33.18 11.84
N SER A 8 6.47 31.95 11.96
CA SER A 8 5.91 30.84 11.22
C SER A 8 4.53 30.55 11.82
N GLN A 9 3.48 31.16 11.27
CA GLN A 9 2.11 30.70 11.50
C GLN A 9 1.93 29.35 10.79
N LYS A 10 2.47 28.27 11.37
CA LYS A 10 1.87 26.96 11.17
C LYS A 10 0.50 27.03 11.83
N ARG A 11 -0.56 27.05 11.02
CA ARG A 11 -1.91 26.77 11.48
C ARG A 11 -1.93 25.33 11.96
N TYR A 12 -1.59 25.12 13.23
CA TYR A 12 -1.94 23.91 13.95
C TYR A 12 -3.45 23.95 14.12
N ALA A 13 -4.17 23.36 13.16
CA ALA A 13 -5.57 23.03 13.40
C ALA A 13 -5.57 22.05 14.58
N PHE A 14 -6.22 22.46 15.69
CA PHE A 14 -6.56 21.62 16.85
C PHE A 14 -7.53 20.52 16.42
N GLY A 15 -7.08 19.62 15.54
CA GLY A 15 -7.88 18.61 14.87
C GLY A 15 -7.12 17.30 14.70
N VAL A 16 -6.13 17.03 15.55
CA VAL A 16 -5.65 15.66 15.74
C VAL A 16 -6.78 14.93 16.46
N GLY A 17 -7.49 14.07 15.73
CA GLY A 17 -8.50 13.18 16.30
C GLY A 17 -7.84 12.17 17.23
N LEU A 18 -7.47 12.62 18.43
CA LEU A 18 -7.22 11.71 19.53
C LEU A 18 -8.53 10.95 19.76
N PRO A 19 -8.50 9.60 19.83
CA PRO A 19 -9.69 8.84 20.15
C PRO A 19 -10.25 9.36 21.48
N LEU A 20 -11.56 9.64 21.49
CA LEU A 20 -12.28 10.16 22.66
C LEU A 20 -11.89 9.36 23.90
N GLY A 21 -11.19 9.99 24.85
CA GLY A 21 -10.75 9.38 26.10
C GLY A 21 -9.23 9.17 26.28
N GLN A 22 -8.38 9.49 25.30
CA GLN A 22 -6.93 9.57 25.52
C GLN A 22 -6.53 10.95 26.07
N CYS A 23 -5.48 10.98 26.90
CA CYS A 23 -4.96 12.19 27.56
C CYS A 23 -6.01 12.91 28.43
N THR A 24 -6.73 12.15 29.25
CA THR A 24 -7.81 12.68 30.09
C THR A 24 -7.35 13.78 31.04
N ALA A 25 -6.10 13.73 31.54
CA ALA A 25 -5.62 14.78 32.43
C ALA A 25 -5.40 16.09 31.66
N TRP A 26 -4.90 16.04 30.43
CA TRP A 26 -4.82 17.24 29.58
C TRP A 26 -6.20 17.88 29.37
N LEU A 27 -7.23 17.08 29.10
CA LEU A 27 -8.60 17.59 28.95
C LEU A 27 -9.13 18.25 30.23
N HIS A 28 -8.84 17.67 31.39
CA HIS A 28 -9.25 18.25 32.68
C HIS A 28 -8.37 19.41 33.15
N GLN A 29 -7.31 19.77 32.42
CA GLN A 29 -6.46 20.89 32.80
C GLN A 29 -7.25 22.20 32.79
N THR A 30 -8.18 22.37 31.85
CA THR A 30 -9.07 23.53 31.80
C THR A 30 -9.92 23.62 33.05
N ASP A 31 -10.49 22.50 33.52
CA ASP A 31 -11.33 22.46 34.72
C ASP A 31 -10.53 22.88 35.96
N VAL A 32 -9.29 22.40 36.09
CA VAL A 32 -8.38 22.79 37.17
C VAL A 32 -8.03 24.28 37.08
N THR A 33 -7.77 24.81 35.88
CA THR A 33 -7.46 26.23 35.72
C THR A 33 -8.64 27.16 35.99
N GLN A 34 -9.87 26.66 35.86
CA GLN A 34 -11.09 27.40 36.13
C GLN A 34 -11.45 27.48 37.63
N VAL A 35 -10.78 26.72 38.49
CA VAL A 35 -10.97 26.82 39.95
C VAL A 35 -10.68 28.28 40.39
N PRO A 36 -11.59 28.95 41.11
CA PRO A 36 -11.43 30.33 41.51
C PRO A 36 -10.10 30.56 42.24
N GLY A 37 -9.33 31.54 41.76
CA GLY A 37 -8.03 31.90 42.33
C GLY A 37 -6.86 31.02 41.86
N PHE A 38 -7.08 29.88 41.18
CA PHE A 38 -6.01 29.01 40.71
C PHE A 38 -5.03 29.76 39.79
N LEU A 39 -5.52 30.39 38.73
CA LEU A 39 -4.68 31.15 37.80
C LEU A 39 -3.92 32.28 38.49
N LYS A 40 -4.59 32.99 39.40
CA LYS A 40 -3.99 34.12 40.12
C LYS A 40 -2.88 33.65 41.06
N VAL A 41 -3.11 32.60 41.85
CA VAL A 41 -2.09 32.04 42.76
C VAL A 41 -0.95 31.36 41.98
N SER A 42 -1.26 30.75 40.83
CA SER A 42 -0.28 30.07 39.96
C SER A 42 0.63 31.05 39.20
N ALA A 43 0.10 32.21 38.80
CA ALA A 43 0.85 33.27 38.14
C ALA A 43 1.61 34.16 39.14
N GLU A 44 1.01 34.41 40.30
CA GLU A 44 1.52 35.35 41.30
C GLU A 44 1.70 34.67 42.67
N PRO A 45 2.63 33.69 42.80
CA PRO A 45 2.81 32.93 44.05
C PRO A 45 3.25 33.82 45.22
N TYR A 46 3.82 35.00 44.94
CA TYR A 46 4.21 35.98 45.96
C TYR A 46 3.03 36.48 46.80
N LEU A 47 1.79 36.43 46.28
CA LEU A 47 0.57 36.77 47.03
C LEU A 47 0.37 35.87 48.26
N VAL A 48 0.93 34.66 48.26
CA VAL A 48 0.88 33.74 49.40
C VAL A 48 2.20 33.76 50.17
N VAL A 49 3.34 33.79 49.45
CA VAL A 49 4.67 33.73 50.08
C VAL A 49 4.96 34.97 50.93
N VAL A 50 4.66 36.17 50.44
CA VAL A 50 4.99 37.42 51.15
C VAL A 50 4.20 37.56 52.46
N PRO A 51 2.85 37.39 52.48
CA PRO A 51 2.11 37.45 53.74
C PRO A 51 2.54 36.36 54.73
N ALA A 52 2.80 35.14 54.26
CA ALA A 52 3.27 34.06 55.12
C ALA A 52 4.65 34.36 55.73
N PHE A 53 5.55 34.98 54.95
CA PHE A 53 6.86 35.40 55.44
C PHE A 53 6.75 36.55 56.46
N LEU A 54 5.91 37.55 56.20
CA LEU A 54 5.66 38.64 57.16
C LEU A 54 5.04 38.11 58.47
N LEU A 55 4.06 37.21 58.38
CA LEU A 55 3.47 36.57 59.55
C LEU A 55 4.50 35.74 60.31
N TRP A 56 5.37 35.03 59.60
CA TRP A 56 6.50 34.31 60.21
C TRP A 56 7.49 35.26 60.88
N LEU A 57 7.82 36.40 60.28
CA LEU A 57 8.76 37.37 60.86
C LEU A 57 8.26 37.88 62.21
N VAL A 58 6.96 38.16 62.32
CA VAL A 58 6.30 38.66 63.54
C VAL A 58 6.10 37.55 64.57
N THR A 59 5.54 36.41 64.17
CA THR A 59 5.13 35.36 65.12
C THR A 59 6.26 34.39 65.46
N LYS A 60 7.30 34.32 64.63
CA LYS A 60 8.35 33.28 64.61
C LYS A 60 7.80 31.85 64.53
N ARG A 61 6.51 31.67 64.21
CA ARG A 61 5.86 30.36 64.12
C ARG A 61 5.96 29.79 62.71
N ARG A 62 6.39 28.54 62.61
CA ARG A 62 6.46 27.79 61.33
C ARG A 62 5.08 27.48 60.73
N ALA A 63 4.00 27.63 61.51
CA ALA A 63 2.64 27.44 61.04
C ALA A 63 2.32 28.29 59.79
N ALA A 64 2.84 29.52 59.71
CA ALA A 64 2.66 30.40 58.56
C ALA A 64 3.19 29.78 57.24
N GLY A 65 4.37 29.15 57.31
CA GLY A 65 4.96 28.50 56.15
C GLY A 65 4.28 27.18 55.79
N TRP A 66 3.76 26.43 56.77
CA TRP A 66 2.93 25.25 56.49
C TRP A 66 1.63 25.63 55.76
N VAL A 67 1.00 26.73 56.17
CA VAL A 67 -0.19 27.27 55.49
C VAL A 67 0.15 27.69 54.06
N ALA A 68 1.25 28.40 53.86
CA ALA A 68 1.71 28.78 52.52
C ALA A 68 1.99 27.55 51.63
N LEU A 69 2.64 26.53 52.18
CA LEU A 69 2.90 25.28 51.48
C LEU A 69 1.59 24.54 51.14
N ALA A 70 0.64 24.45 52.07
CA ALA A 70 -0.65 23.80 51.84
C ALA A 70 -1.46 24.49 50.73
N ILE A 71 -1.33 25.81 50.58
CA ILE A 71 -1.99 26.58 49.53
C ILE A 71 -1.24 26.45 48.19
N LEU A 72 0.08 26.61 48.18
CA LEU A 72 0.87 26.67 46.95
C LEU A 72 1.18 25.30 46.34
N ALA A 73 1.41 24.27 47.16
CA ALA A 73 1.83 22.96 46.64
C ALA A 73 0.79 22.33 45.68
N PRO A 74 -0.51 22.29 45.98
CA PRO A 74 -1.50 21.74 45.04
C PRO A 74 -1.54 22.50 43.72
N VAL A 75 -1.45 23.84 43.78
CA VAL A 75 -1.51 24.72 42.59
C VAL A 75 -0.27 24.53 41.70
N LEU A 76 0.90 24.45 42.31
CA LEU A 76 2.18 24.34 41.60
C LEU A 76 2.46 22.91 41.10
N LEU A 77 1.92 21.89 41.76
CA LEU A 77 2.09 20.48 41.40
C LEU A 77 1.02 19.95 40.43
N ALA A 78 -0.13 20.61 40.29
CA ALA A 78 -1.24 20.12 39.46
C ALA A 78 -0.79 19.77 38.03
N HIS A 79 -0.15 20.70 37.32
CA HIS A 79 0.26 20.50 35.93
C HIS A 79 1.30 19.37 35.74
N PRO A 80 2.43 19.32 36.47
CA PRO A 80 3.40 18.24 36.31
C PRO A 80 2.85 16.86 36.75
N LEU A 81 1.94 16.82 37.73
CA LEU A 81 1.28 15.55 38.12
C LEU A 81 0.32 15.06 37.03
N MET A 82 -0.46 15.97 36.43
CA MET A 82 -1.36 15.65 35.32
C MET A 82 -0.58 15.19 34.07
N PHE A 83 0.51 15.87 33.74
CA PHE A 83 1.45 15.43 32.72
C PHE A 83 2.01 14.04 33.02
N GLY A 84 2.53 13.83 34.24
CA GLY A 84 3.07 12.54 34.66
C GLY A 84 2.05 11.41 34.58
N TYR A 85 0.80 11.68 34.96
CA TYR A 85 -0.31 10.74 34.83
C TYR A 85 -0.58 10.34 33.37
N ASP A 86 -0.72 11.32 32.46
CA ASP A 86 -1.00 11.05 31.05
C ASP A 86 0.17 10.33 30.37
N VAL A 87 1.42 10.71 30.66
CA VAL A 87 2.61 10.04 30.13
C VAL A 87 2.72 8.60 30.64
N ALA A 88 2.48 8.37 31.93
CA ALA A 88 2.53 7.03 32.51
C ALA A 88 1.46 6.10 31.92
N ARG A 89 0.28 6.64 31.59
CA ARG A 89 -0.86 5.85 31.12
C ARG A 89 -0.90 5.66 29.61
N TRP A 90 -0.50 6.68 28.84
CA TRP A 90 -0.71 6.75 27.39
C TRP A 90 0.57 6.97 26.57
N GLY A 91 1.72 7.14 27.23
CA GLY A 91 3.02 7.22 26.59
C GLY A 91 3.25 8.48 25.75
N GLN A 92 3.94 8.33 24.62
CA GLN A 92 4.42 9.46 23.81
C GLN A 92 3.28 10.27 23.16
N ALA A 93 2.12 9.66 22.89
CA ALA A 93 1.00 10.33 22.25
C ALA A 93 0.50 11.57 23.02
N CYS A 94 0.50 11.52 24.36
CA CYS A 94 0.12 12.67 25.18
C CYS A 94 1.27 13.64 25.45
N THR A 95 2.52 13.19 25.29
CA THR A 95 3.70 14.01 25.57
C THR A 95 3.75 15.21 24.62
N ASP A 96 3.48 14.99 23.34
CA ASP A 96 3.46 16.04 22.33
C ASP A 96 2.36 17.07 22.61
N LEU A 97 1.19 16.63 23.09
CA LEU A 97 0.06 17.50 23.41
C LEU A 97 0.35 18.45 24.57
N TRP A 98 1.00 17.94 25.63
CA TRP A 98 1.36 18.70 26.83
C TRP A 98 2.51 19.67 26.61
N LEU A 99 3.45 19.30 25.75
CA LEU A 99 4.69 20.04 25.55
C LEU A 99 4.64 21.02 24.36
N THR A 100 3.61 20.93 23.52
CA THR A 100 3.41 21.86 22.39
C THR A 100 2.89 23.21 22.87
N PRO A 101 3.38 24.35 22.33
CA PRO A 101 4.36 24.42 21.25
C PRO A 101 5.82 24.34 21.71
N TRP A 102 6.13 24.59 22.99
CA TRP A 102 7.50 24.85 23.46
C TRP A 102 7.92 23.88 24.60
N PRO A 103 8.41 22.66 24.28
CA PRO A 103 8.71 21.61 25.25
C PRO A 103 9.68 22.06 26.34
N GLY A 104 10.81 22.66 25.94
CA GLY A 104 11.83 23.14 26.88
C GLY A 104 11.30 24.19 27.84
N ARG A 105 10.50 25.15 27.36
CA ARG A 105 9.93 26.22 28.21
C ARG A 105 8.94 25.68 29.22
N GLN A 106 8.09 24.72 28.84
CA GLN A 106 7.12 24.12 29.75
C GLN A 106 7.81 23.31 30.85
N ILE A 107 8.77 22.46 30.49
CA ILE A 107 9.54 21.66 31.45
C ILE A 107 10.32 22.58 32.41
N ALA A 108 10.96 23.64 31.89
CA ALA A 108 11.66 24.62 32.71
C ALA A 108 10.70 25.33 33.68
N TRP A 109 9.50 25.70 33.23
CA TRP A 109 8.51 26.35 34.07
C TRP A 109 8.01 25.43 35.19
N TRP A 110 7.68 24.17 34.89
CA TRP A 110 7.30 23.18 35.90
C TRP A 110 8.42 22.91 36.89
N THR A 111 9.65 22.78 36.40
CA THR A 111 10.83 22.60 37.26
C THR A 111 11.01 23.79 38.20
N GLY A 112 10.89 25.02 37.71
CA GLY A 112 10.96 26.22 38.56
C GLY A 112 9.89 26.25 39.65
N ARG A 113 8.67 25.78 39.34
CA ARG A 113 7.59 25.66 40.33
C ARG A 113 7.87 24.58 41.38
N LEU A 114 8.41 23.44 40.97
CA LEU A 114 8.83 22.37 41.89
C LEU A 114 9.93 22.84 42.85
N VAL A 115 10.87 23.64 42.34
CA VAL A 115 11.94 24.25 43.16
C VAL A 115 11.33 25.15 44.23
N LEU A 116 10.35 25.99 43.88
CA LEU A 116 9.69 26.86 44.86
C LEU A 116 9.00 26.05 45.97
N VAL A 117 8.28 24.98 45.63
CA VAL A 117 7.66 24.07 46.61
C VAL A 117 8.72 23.44 47.50
N ALA A 118 9.83 22.96 46.92
CA ALA A 118 10.92 22.35 47.67
C ALA A 118 11.61 23.35 48.62
N LEU A 119 11.80 24.59 48.20
CA LEU A 119 12.36 25.66 49.04
C LEU A 119 11.43 26.03 50.20
N LEU A 120 10.12 26.13 49.95
CA LEU A 120 9.12 26.36 50.99
C LEU A 120 9.10 25.19 52.00
N LEU A 121 9.12 23.96 51.51
CA LEU A 121 9.20 22.76 52.35
C LEU A 121 10.48 22.77 53.19
N ALA A 122 11.63 23.13 52.61
CA ALA A 122 12.91 23.23 53.30
C ALA A 122 12.98 24.39 54.32
N ALA A 123 12.25 25.48 54.10
CA ALA A 123 12.17 26.59 55.06
C ALA A 123 11.32 26.22 56.30
N VAL A 124 10.33 25.36 56.11
CA VAL A 124 9.34 25.00 57.13
C VAL A 124 9.73 23.72 57.89
N TYR A 125 10.36 22.78 57.21
CA TYR A 125 10.87 21.54 57.76
C TYR A 125 12.38 21.67 58.01
N ARG A 126 12.92 21.28 59.19
CA ARG A 126 14.39 21.26 59.41
C ARG A 126 14.98 20.16 58.51
N PRO A 127 15.57 20.47 57.35
CA PRO A 127 15.98 19.43 56.44
C PRO A 127 17.33 18.88 56.90
N GLY A 128 17.43 17.56 57.08
CA GLY A 128 18.74 16.93 57.19
C GLY A 128 19.53 17.13 55.88
N ARG A 129 20.87 17.07 55.94
CA ARG A 129 21.76 17.22 54.77
C ARG A 129 21.38 16.35 53.56
N ARG A 130 20.70 15.22 53.79
CA ARG A 130 20.20 14.31 52.74
C ARG A 130 19.09 14.93 51.87
N MET A 131 18.19 15.72 52.47
CA MET A 131 17.08 16.34 51.75
C MET A 131 17.55 17.46 50.83
N VAL A 132 18.52 18.27 51.28
CA VAL A 132 19.15 19.31 50.44
C VAL A 132 19.81 18.68 49.20
N ARG A 133 20.53 17.56 49.37
CA ARG A 133 21.15 16.84 48.25
C ARG A 133 20.12 16.26 47.27
N ALA A 134 19.01 15.73 47.77
CA ALA A 134 17.93 15.21 46.93
C ALA A 134 17.29 16.32 46.08
N VAL A 135 16.99 17.48 46.68
CA VAL A 135 16.42 18.64 45.97
C VAL A 135 17.39 19.15 44.91
N SER A 136 18.67 19.32 45.24
CA SER A 136 19.70 19.72 44.26
C SER A 136 19.85 18.70 43.13
N GLY A 137 19.77 17.40 43.42
CA GLY A 137 19.84 16.34 42.41
C GLY A 137 18.66 16.38 41.43
N VAL A 138 17.43 16.54 41.93
CA VAL A 138 16.23 16.69 41.09
C VAL A 138 16.32 17.95 40.22
N LEU A 139 16.86 19.05 40.76
CA LEU A 139 17.01 20.33 40.07
C LEU A 139 18.01 20.23 38.90
N VAL A 140 19.18 19.62 39.15
CA VAL A 140 20.19 19.40 38.10
C VAL A 140 19.67 18.41 37.05
N ALA A 141 19.05 17.31 37.47
CA ALA A 141 18.48 16.34 36.54
C ALA A 141 17.36 16.95 35.69
N GLY A 142 16.47 17.76 36.27
CA GLY A 142 15.39 18.44 35.55
C GLY A 142 15.91 19.47 34.54
N LEU A 143 16.92 20.28 34.90
CA LEU A 143 17.54 21.22 33.98
C LEU A 143 18.31 20.53 32.84
N VAL A 144 19.03 19.45 33.15
CA VAL A 144 19.76 18.65 32.15
C VAL A 144 18.80 17.95 31.21
N LEU A 145 17.73 17.33 31.72
CA LEU A 145 16.69 16.71 30.89
C LEU A 145 15.90 17.74 30.07
N GLY A 146 15.65 18.93 30.61
CA GLY A 146 15.04 20.03 29.86
C GLY A 146 15.93 20.54 28.73
N ALA A 147 17.23 20.72 28.98
CA ALA A 147 18.19 21.12 27.96
C ALA A 147 18.43 20.02 26.91
N ALA A 148 18.43 18.74 27.32
CA ALA A 148 18.53 17.58 26.43
C ALA A 148 17.26 17.37 25.61
N GLY A 149 16.08 17.69 26.14
CA GLY A 149 14.81 17.67 25.41
C GLY A 149 14.74 18.69 24.26
N ASP A 150 15.49 19.79 24.37
CA ASP A 150 15.69 20.78 23.29
C ASP A 150 16.85 20.42 22.35
N GLN A 151 17.64 19.37 22.65
CA GLN A 151 18.65 18.87 21.73
C GLN A 151 18.00 18.09 20.60
N ARG A 152 17.62 18.85 19.56
CA ARG A 152 17.30 18.43 18.20
C ARG A 152 16.27 17.30 18.12
N ALA A 153 15.04 17.67 17.77
CA ALA A 153 14.14 16.78 17.06
C ALA A 153 14.93 15.97 16.02
N PRO A 154 14.76 14.64 15.94
CA PRO A 154 15.50 13.80 15.03
C PRO A 154 15.45 14.45 13.65
N GLN A 155 16.62 14.76 13.09
CA GLN A 155 16.66 15.37 11.78
C GLN A 155 15.92 14.45 10.82
N PRO A 156 14.94 14.98 10.06
CA PRO A 156 14.21 14.14 9.14
C PRO A 156 15.23 13.58 8.14
N VAL A 157 15.19 12.26 7.95
CA VAL A 157 16.10 11.58 7.02
C VAL A 157 15.88 12.09 5.61
N MET A 158 14.65 12.50 5.29
CA MET A 158 14.29 13.32 4.13
C MET A 158 13.91 14.74 4.51
N ALA A 159 14.61 15.72 3.93
CA ALA A 159 14.23 17.13 4.03
C ALA A 159 13.05 17.46 3.09
N GLY A 160 12.85 16.67 2.03
CA GLY A 160 11.67 16.79 1.16
C GLY A 160 11.61 15.76 0.02
N PRO A 161 10.54 15.79 -0.81
CA PRO A 161 10.32 14.83 -1.89
C PRO A 161 11.44 14.78 -2.96
N GLN A 162 12.28 15.81 -3.03
CA GLN A 162 13.42 15.89 -3.95
C GLN A 162 14.61 15.00 -3.53
N ASP A 163 14.58 14.43 -2.33
CA ASP A 163 15.61 13.48 -1.90
C ASP A 163 15.43 12.10 -2.55
N CYS A 164 14.22 11.74 -2.96
CA CYS A 164 13.93 10.43 -3.55
C CYS A 164 14.55 10.18 -4.93
N PRO A 165 14.55 11.13 -5.89
CA PRO A 165 15.28 10.95 -7.15
C PRO A 165 16.77 10.65 -6.99
N ARG A 166 17.38 10.98 -5.84
CA ARG A 166 18.79 10.70 -5.52
C ARG A 166 18.98 9.38 -4.78
N ALA A 167 17.90 8.72 -4.36
CA ALA A 167 17.97 7.44 -3.71
C ALA A 167 18.33 6.36 -4.76
N PRO A 168 19.32 5.50 -4.49
CA PRO A 168 19.61 4.39 -5.37
C PRO A 168 18.47 3.36 -5.29
N PHE A 169 17.70 3.24 -6.36
CA PHE A 169 16.70 2.18 -6.51
C PHE A 169 17.29 1.04 -7.34
N PRO A 170 17.56 -0.13 -6.75
CA PRO A 170 17.74 -1.33 -7.54
C PRO A 170 16.51 -1.54 -8.43
N ALA A 171 16.72 -1.82 -9.71
CA ALA A 171 15.69 -2.49 -10.50
C ALA A 171 15.32 -3.80 -9.77
N PRO A 172 14.04 -4.24 -9.83
CA PRO A 172 13.65 -5.51 -9.27
C PRO A 172 14.50 -6.62 -9.89
N GLN A 173 15.41 -7.17 -9.10
CA GLN A 173 16.26 -8.31 -9.43
C GLN A 173 16.07 -9.38 -8.34
N GLY A 174 16.48 -10.61 -8.64
CA GLY A 174 16.37 -11.73 -7.70
C GLY A 174 16.93 -11.43 -6.31
N SER A 175 16.46 -12.18 -5.32
CA SER A 175 16.70 -11.96 -3.89
C SER A 175 18.17 -11.76 -3.53
N GLU A 176 19.09 -12.48 -4.18
CA GLU A 176 20.53 -12.37 -3.93
C GLU A 176 21.11 -11.01 -4.36
N THR A 177 20.67 -10.48 -5.50
CA THR A 177 21.19 -9.20 -6.00
C THR A 177 20.71 -8.05 -5.13
N LEU A 178 19.44 -8.05 -4.73
CA LEU A 178 18.89 -7.03 -3.85
C LEU A 178 19.64 -7.00 -2.51
N VAL A 179 19.86 -8.17 -1.90
CA VAL A 179 20.54 -8.27 -0.61
C VAL A 179 22.01 -7.85 -0.71
N ARG A 180 22.69 -8.20 -1.81
CA ARG A 180 24.09 -7.79 -2.05
C ARG A 180 24.19 -6.27 -2.18
N MET A 181 23.28 -5.65 -2.93
CA MET A 181 23.26 -4.20 -3.13
C MET A 181 22.94 -3.45 -1.84
N VAL A 182 21.94 -3.90 -1.08
CA VAL A 182 21.59 -3.26 0.20
C VAL A 182 22.75 -3.33 1.19
N LYS A 183 23.53 -4.42 1.20
CA LYS A 183 24.71 -4.55 2.06
C LYS A 183 25.82 -3.54 1.72
N SER A 184 25.92 -3.08 0.47
CA SER A 184 26.91 -2.07 0.08
C SER A 184 26.46 -0.63 0.37
N MET A 185 25.21 -0.41 0.75
CA MET A 185 24.68 0.92 1.06
C MET A 185 24.99 1.34 2.50
N SER A 186 25.25 2.63 2.70
CA SER A 186 25.29 3.23 4.03
C SER A 186 23.93 3.12 4.74
N GLU A 187 23.92 3.26 6.06
CA GLU A 187 22.66 3.28 6.82
C GLU A 187 21.70 4.38 6.36
N ARG A 188 22.24 5.57 6.07
CA ARG A 188 21.44 6.70 5.59
C ARG A 188 20.80 6.42 4.23
N GLU A 189 21.55 5.85 3.30
CA GLU A 189 21.02 5.49 1.98
C GLU A 189 19.94 4.41 2.07
N ARG A 190 20.10 3.44 2.98
CA ARG A 190 19.09 2.40 3.24
C ARG A 190 17.79 3.00 3.78
N TYR A 191 17.87 3.90 4.76
CA TYR A 191 16.69 4.57 5.29
C TYR A 191 16.01 5.45 4.23
N LEU A 192 16.79 6.17 3.43
CA LEU A 192 16.27 6.98 2.33
C LEU A 192 15.54 6.11 1.29
N ALA A 193 16.17 5.03 0.82
CA ALA A 193 15.57 4.11 -0.15
C ALA A 193 14.28 3.46 0.38
N TYR A 194 14.28 3.03 1.64
CA TYR A 194 13.07 2.53 2.31
C TYR A 194 11.95 3.58 2.34
N LEU A 195 12.24 4.78 2.82
CA LEU A 195 11.25 5.86 2.97
C LEU A 195 10.65 6.29 1.63
N CYS A 196 11.45 6.26 0.56
CA CYS A 196 10.97 6.58 -0.77
C CYS A 196 10.13 5.46 -1.37
N SER A 197 10.54 4.20 -1.20
CA SER A 197 9.77 3.05 -1.71
C SER A 197 8.37 2.98 -1.10
N VAL A 198 8.27 3.08 0.23
CA VAL A 198 6.98 2.99 0.95
C VAL A 198 6.04 4.17 0.64
N ARG A 199 6.59 5.29 0.17
CA ARG A 199 5.83 6.45 -0.33
C ARG A 199 5.53 6.35 -1.84
N GLY A 200 5.77 5.20 -2.47
CA GLY A 200 5.47 4.95 -3.87
C GLY A 200 6.45 5.59 -4.86
N ARG A 201 7.74 5.73 -4.50
CA ARG A 201 8.80 6.21 -5.41
C ARG A 201 9.80 5.09 -5.74
N PRO A 202 10.18 4.91 -7.02
CA PRO A 202 9.64 5.59 -8.21
C PRO A 202 8.15 5.24 -8.43
N PRO A 203 7.35 6.18 -8.98
CA PRO A 203 5.94 5.93 -9.21
C PRO A 203 5.81 4.77 -10.19
N TYR A 204 5.01 3.76 -9.83
CA TYR A 204 4.51 2.84 -10.84
C TYR A 204 3.76 3.66 -11.89
N PRO A 205 3.99 3.43 -13.21
CA PRO A 205 3.45 4.29 -14.28
C PRO A 205 1.94 4.52 -14.26
N SER A 206 1.17 3.66 -13.58
CA SER A 206 -0.29 3.69 -13.54
C SER A 206 -0.90 4.49 -12.38
N TRP A 207 -0.11 5.02 -11.44
CA TRP A 207 -0.64 5.71 -10.25
C TRP A 207 -0.05 7.12 -10.11
N ASN A 208 -0.54 8.05 -10.93
CA ASN A 208 -0.40 9.50 -10.69
C ASN A 208 -1.33 9.94 -9.54
N SER A 209 -1.23 9.29 -8.38
CA SER A 209 -1.98 9.72 -7.20
C SER A 209 -1.38 11.04 -6.71
N PRO A 210 -2.19 12.09 -6.50
CA PRO A 210 -1.71 13.34 -5.91
C PRO A 210 -1.07 13.05 -4.56
N ALA A 211 -0.02 13.80 -4.21
CA ALA A 211 0.64 13.65 -2.92
C ALA A 211 -0.40 13.75 -1.79
N PRO A 212 -0.36 12.84 -0.81
CA PRO A 212 -1.32 12.83 0.28
C PRO A 212 -1.31 14.18 1.02
N LYS A 213 -2.50 14.66 1.41
CA LYS A 213 -2.66 15.95 2.09
C LYS A 213 -2.02 15.98 3.48
N ASP A 214 -1.84 14.81 4.09
CA ASP A 214 -1.26 14.63 5.42
C ASP A 214 -0.31 13.42 5.42
N PRO A 215 0.95 13.57 4.98
CA PRO A 215 1.90 12.47 4.93
C PRO A 215 2.41 12.08 6.33
N LEU A 216 2.56 10.77 6.57
CA LEU A 216 3.21 10.29 7.80
C LEU A 216 4.67 10.77 7.88
N SER A 217 5.13 11.00 9.12
CA SER A 217 6.51 11.38 9.40
C SER A 217 7.49 10.24 9.12
N ASP A 218 8.75 10.58 8.82
CA ASP A 218 9.80 9.59 8.57
C ASP A 218 9.99 8.63 9.75
N GLY A 219 9.89 9.14 10.98
CA GLY A 219 10.02 8.33 12.18
C GLY A 219 8.95 7.26 12.29
N VAL A 220 7.69 7.60 11.98
CA VAL A 220 6.57 6.66 11.98
C VAL A 220 6.77 5.58 10.91
N LEU A 221 7.23 5.95 9.71
CA LEU A 221 7.48 4.99 8.65
C LEU A 221 8.66 4.05 8.95
N LEU A 222 9.75 4.56 9.53
CA LEU A 222 10.89 3.76 9.96
C LEU A 222 10.52 2.80 11.09
N ASP A 223 9.71 3.25 12.05
CA ASP A 223 9.16 2.39 13.11
C ASP A 223 8.30 1.26 12.53
N MET A 224 7.37 1.59 11.64
CA MET A 224 6.56 0.60 10.91
C MET A 224 7.44 -0.44 10.22
N GLY A 225 8.51 -0.02 9.57
CA GLY A 225 9.47 -0.92 8.93
C GLY A 225 10.22 -1.82 9.90
N ARG A 226 10.63 -1.28 11.06
CA ARG A 226 11.25 -2.07 12.14
C ARG A 226 10.27 -3.10 12.71
N ARG A 227 9.00 -2.74 12.91
CA ARG A 227 7.95 -3.66 13.36
C ARG A 227 7.68 -4.78 12.34
N ALA A 228 7.64 -4.46 11.05
CA ALA A 228 7.61 -5.47 10.00
C ALA A 228 8.84 -6.39 10.03
N CYS A 229 10.04 -5.82 10.27
CA CYS A 229 11.27 -6.58 10.50
C CYS A 229 11.26 -7.44 11.77
N LEU A 230 10.36 -7.20 12.73
CA LEU A 230 10.10 -8.06 13.88
C LEU A 230 9.05 -9.14 13.58
N GLY A 231 8.30 -9.01 12.49
CA GLY A 231 7.28 -9.96 12.06
C GLY A 231 5.87 -9.58 12.47
N GLU A 232 5.67 -8.33 12.89
CA GLU A 232 4.33 -7.81 13.05
C GLU A 232 3.58 -7.86 11.72
N LYS A 233 2.29 -8.19 11.80
CA LYS A 233 1.39 -8.20 10.66
C LYS A 233 0.77 -6.80 10.50
N PRO A 234 0.39 -6.42 9.27
CA PRO A 234 -0.36 -5.19 9.08
C PRO A 234 -1.63 -5.19 9.93
N THR A 235 -1.85 -4.10 10.65
CA THR A 235 -3.18 -3.74 11.14
C THR A 235 -4.09 -3.45 9.94
N PRO A 236 -5.43 -3.57 10.07
CA PRO A 236 -6.36 -3.37 8.96
C PRO A 236 -6.03 -2.10 8.14
N GLN A 237 -6.00 -2.28 6.82
CA GLN A 237 -5.32 -1.43 5.84
C GLN A 237 -5.94 -0.03 5.65
N THR A 238 -7.06 0.26 6.33
CA THR A 238 -7.92 1.43 6.09
C THR A 238 -7.28 2.77 6.47
N ASP A 239 -6.31 2.78 7.39
CA ASP A 239 -5.71 4.04 7.86
C ASP A 239 -4.45 4.43 7.07
N LEU A 240 -3.59 3.47 6.72
CA LEU A 240 -2.34 3.74 5.99
C LEU A 240 -2.59 4.31 4.58
N GLY A 241 -3.60 3.78 3.89
CA GLY A 241 -3.94 4.22 2.53
C GLY A 241 -4.35 5.70 2.46
N ARG A 242 -4.98 6.25 3.51
CA ARG A 242 -5.36 7.68 3.57
C ARG A 242 -4.14 8.60 3.56
N HIS A 243 -3.02 8.10 4.06
CA HIS A 243 -1.74 8.81 4.10
C HIS A 243 -0.85 8.49 2.89
N GLY A 244 -1.37 7.80 1.87
CA GLY A 244 -0.62 7.45 0.66
C GLY A 244 0.55 6.50 0.90
N VAL A 245 0.46 5.66 1.94
CA VAL A 245 1.48 4.67 2.28
C VAL A 245 0.85 3.28 2.43
N HIS A 246 1.67 2.25 2.31
CA HIS A 246 1.24 0.87 2.54
C HIS A 246 2.16 0.18 3.58
N TRP A 247 1.70 -0.97 4.07
CA TRP A 247 2.57 -1.82 4.88
C TRP A 247 3.76 -2.31 4.03
N PRO A 248 4.99 -2.29 4.55
CA PRO A 248 6.17 -2.58 3.74
C PRO A 248 6.14 -4.02 3.22
N SER A 249 6.45 -4.16 1.94
CA SER A 249 6.70 -5.43 1.27
C SER A 249 8.02 -6.05 1.75
N VAL A 250 8.22 -7.34 1.46
CA VAL A 250 9.48 -8.02 1.78
C VAL A 250 10.68 -7.37 1.07
N HIS A 251 10.47 -6.85 -0.15
CA HIS A 251 11.49 -6.11 -0.91
C HIS A 251 11.90 -4.82 -0.18
N GLU A 252 10.95 -4.08 0.39
CA GLU A 252 11.23 -2.86 1.16
C GLU A 252 11.86 -3.15 2.51
N MET A 253 11.43 -4.23 3.17
CA MET A 253 12.07 -4.70 4.38
C MET A 253 13.56 -5.01 4.17
N ALA A 254 13.99 -5.33 2.95
CA ALA A 254 15.39 -5.60 2.66
C ALA A 254 16.29 -4.42 3.05
N TYR A 255 15.84 -3.17 2.85
CA TYR A 255 16.61 -1.97 3.21
C TYR A 255 16.88 -1.88 4.72
N LEU A 256 15.92 -2.27 5.56
CA LEU A 256 16.04 -2.14 7.02
C LEU A 256 16.61 -3.40 7.68
N CYS A 257 16.20 -4.58 7.23
CA CYS A 257 16.58 -5.88 7.80
C CYS A 257 16.94 -6.92 6.71
N PRO A 258 18.08 -6.73 6.00
CA PRO A 258 18.42 -7.51 4.81
C PRO A 258 18.51 -9.02 5.05
N ARG A 259 18.97 -9.46 6.24
CA ARG A 259 19.05 -10.89 6.56
C ARG A 259 17.67 -11.55 6.65
N ARG A 260 16.69 -10.86 7.25
CA ARG A 260 15.33 -11.39 7.39
C ARG A 260 14.60 -11.38 6.04
N ALA A 261 14.71 -10.27 5.31
CA ALA A 261 14.13 -10.14 3.98
C ALA A 261 14.68 -11.21 3.02
N ALA A 262 16.00 -11.48 3.05
CA ALA A 262 16.63 -12.51 2.21
C ALA A 262 16.01 -13.90 2.40
N THR A 263 15.65 -14.27 3.64
CA THR A 263 15.03 -15.56 3.92
C THR A 263 13.59 -15.61 3.38
N GLN A 264 12.81 -14.54 3.59
CA GLN A 264 11.44 -14.46 3.09
C GLN A 264 11.36 -14.39 1.56
N LEU A 265 12.26 -13.64 0.90
CA LEU A 265 12.32 -13.55 -0.56
C LEU A 265 12.65 -14.92 -1.18
N ARG A 266 13.62 -15.65 -0.64
CA ARG A 266 13.94 -17.01 -1.11
C ARG A 266 12.76 -17.97 -0.95
N GLU A 267 11.97 -17.83 0.12
CA GLU A 267 10.75 -18.60 0.30
C GLU A 267 9.67 -18.22 -0.74
N GLN A 268 9.49 -16.92 -1.00
CA GLN A 268 8.59 -16.43 -2.06
C GLN A 268 9.00 -16.91 -3.44
N GLU A 269 10.29 -16.84 -3.79
CA GLU A 269 10.83 -17.35 -5.05
C GLU A 269 10.60 -18.85 -5.19
N ARG A 270 10.85 -19.63 -4.12
CA ARG A 270 10.55 -21.08 -4.12
C ARG A 270 9.06 -21.37 -4.30
N LYS A 271 8.19 -20.60 -3.63
CA LYS A 271 6.73 -20.74 -3.76
C LYS A 271 6.26 -20.36 -5.17
N SER A 272 6.77 -19.26 -5.74
CA SER A 272 6.50 -18.84 -7.11
C SER A 272 6.95 -19.91 -8.09
N ALA A 273 8.21 -20.36 -8.03
CA ALA A 273 8.72 -21.40 -8.92
C ALA A 273 7.94 -22.72 -8.81
N ALA A 274 7.49 -23.09 -7.60
CA ALA A 274 6.65 -24.27 -7.42
C ALA A 274 5.25 -24.10 -8.03
N MET A 275 4.66 -22.91 -7.91
CA MET A 275 3.39 -22.54 -8.54
C MET A 275 3.52 -22.50 -10.07
N ASP A 276 4.58 -21.89 -10.60
CA ASP A 276 4.87 -21.83 -12.04
C ASP A 276 5.04 -23.24 -12.61
N ALA A 277 5.85 -24.08 -11.95
CA ALA A 277 6.02 -25.47 -12.35
C ALA A 277 4.71 -26.28 -12.27
N ARG A 278 3.82 -25.96 -11.33
CA ARG A 278 2.48 -26.57 -11.25
C ARG A 278 1.63 -26.11 -12.43
N TYR A 279 1.55 -24.81 -12.68
CA TYR A 279 0.82 -24.23 -13.79
C TYR A 279 1.29 -24.79 -15.14
N ASP A 280 2.59 -24.93 -15.35
CA ASP A 280 3.16 -25.52 -16.56
C ASP A 280 2.73 -26.98 -16.77
N ARG A 281 2.70 -27.78 -15.68
CA ARG A 281 2.21 -29.17 -15.73
C ARG A 281 0.73 -29.22 -16.08
N GLU A 282 -0.09 -28.39 -15.45
CA GLU A 282 -1.53 -28.30 -15.70
C GLU A 282 -1.77 -27.90 -17.17
N ARG A 283 -1.10 -26.85 -17.65
CA ARG A 283 -1.17 -26.38 -19.04
C ARG A 283 -0.74 -27.46 -20.03
N ALA A 284 0.32 -28.21 -19.74
CA ALA A 284 0.77 -29.32 -20.58
C ALA A 284 -0.26 -30.45 -20.66
N GLN A 285 -0.92 -30.78 -19.55
CA GLN A 285 -1.99 -31.79 -19.51
C GLN A 285 -3.21 -31.35 -20.31
N THR A 286 -3.67 -30.10 -20.13
CA THR A 286 -4.78 -29.52 -20.90
C THR A 286 -4.44 -29.48 -22.39
N ARG A 287 -3.21 -29.08 -22.75
CA ARG A 287 -2.76 -29.11 -24.14
C ARG A 287 -2.75 -30.51 -24.73
N ALA A 288 -2.32 -31.52 -23.97
CA ALA A 288 -2.37 -32.92 -24.39
C ALA A 288 -3.81 -33.42 -24.57
N TYR A 289 -4.74 -33.01 -23.68
CA TYR A 289 -6.16 -33.28 -23.83
C TYR A 289 -6.72 -32.68 -25.13
N CYS A 290 -6.52 -31.38 -25.38
CA CYS A 290 -7.00 -30.72 -26.59
C CYS A 290 -6.43 -31.35 -27.88
N LYS A 291 -5.16 -31.77 -27.87
CA LYS A 291 -4.55 -32.47 -29.02
C LYS A 291 -5.17 -33.83 -29.31
N ARG A 292 -5.69 -34.54 -28.29
CA ARG A 292 -6.42 -35.82 -28.48
C ARG A 292 -7.85 -35.60 -28.97
N ALA A 293 -8.47 -34.48 -28.59
CA ALA A 293 -9.85 -34.14 -28.96
C ALA A 293 -10.01 -33.63 -30.41
N VAL A 294 -8.90 -33.46 -31.16
CA VAL A 294 -8.92 -32.88 -32.51
C VAL A 294 -9.88 -33.64 -33.44
N PRO A 295 -10.91 -32.96 -33.98
CA PRO A 295 -11.88 -33.59 -34.88
C PRO A 295 -11.23 -34.11 -36.16
N LYS A 296 -11.59 -35.32 -36.61
CA LYS A 296 -11.11 -35.86 -37.91
C LYS A 296 -11.68 -35.04 -39.08
N GLY A 297 -10.96 -34.97 -40.19
CA GLY A 297 -11.41 -34.22 -41.37
C GLY A 297 -10.45 -34.32 -42.55
N PRO A 298 -10.74 -33.61 -43.65
CA PRO A 298 -9.85 -33.51 -44.80
C PRO A 298 -8.46 -33.00 -44.38
N LYS A 299 -7.40 -33.46 -45.04
CA LYS A 299 -6.03 -33.07 -44.71
C LYS A 299 -5.82 -31.57 -44.99
N PRO A 300 -5.55 -30.74 -43.96
CA PRO A 300 -5.26 -29.33 -44.15
C PRO A 300 -3.81 -29.14 -44.63
N VAL A 301 -3.50 -27.96 -45.18
CA VAL A 301 -2.11 -27.60 -45.52
C VAL A 301 -1.32 -27.11 -44.31
N ALA A 302 -2.01 -26.56 -43.30
CA ALA A 302 -1.44 -26.26 -42.00
C ALA A 302 -2.49 -26.53 -40.91
N GLN A 303 -2.06 -27.10 -39.79
CA GLN A 303 -2.90 -27.31 -38.62
C GLN A 303 -2.11 -27.00 -37.35
N ALA A 304 -2.76 -26.34 -36.41
CA ALA A 304 -2.27 -26.18 -35.05
C ALA A 304 -3.43 -26.38 -34.07
N THR A 305 -3.12 -26.96 -32.92
CA THR A 305 -4.05 -27.14 -31.81
C THR A 305 -3.38 -26.71 -30.53
N ASP A 306 -4.04 -25.83 -29.79
CA ASP A 306 -3.57 -25.36 -28.50
C ASP A 306 -4.74 -24.99 -27.57
N VAL A 307 -4.40 -24.68 -26.32
CA VAL A 307 -5.33 -24.13 -25.34
C VAL A 307 -5.39 -22.62 -25.52
N MET A 308 -6.60 -22.10 -25.67
CA MET A 308 -6.88 -20.66 -25.75
C MET A 308 -7.70 -20.26 -24.52
N SER A 309 -7.68 -18.98 -24.14
CA SER A 309 -8.59 -18.45 -23.12
C SER A 309 -9.43 -17.33 -23.73
N GLY A 310 -10.72 -17.30 -23.39
CA GLY A 310 -11.62 -16.21 -23.79
C GLY A 310 -11.25 -14.88 -23.14
N GLY A 311 -10.51 -14.92 -22.02
CA GLY A 311 -10.13 -13.75 -21.24
C GLY A 311 -11.33 -12.98 -20.70
N GLU A 312 -11.09 -11.77 -20.20
CA GLU A 312 -12.15 -10.91 -19.67
C GLU A 312 -13.22 -10.56 -20.72
N SER A 313 -12.83 -10.54 -22.00
CA SER A 313 -13.73 -10.22 -23.12
C SER A 313 -14.54 -11.38 -23.65
N GLY A 314 -14.32 -12.62 -23.15
CA GLY A 314 -14.98 -13.82 -23.67
C GLY A 314 -14.85 -13.94 -25.20
N SER A 315 -13.67 -13.65 -25.76
CA SER A 315 -13.50 -13.60 -27.21
C SER A 315 -12.04 -13.70 -27.66
N TYR A 316 -11.87 -14.09 -28.92
CA TYR A 316 -10.59 -14.02 -29.63
C TYR A 316 -10.81 -13.50 -31.05
N PHE A 317 -9.73 -13.12 -31.73
CA PHE A 317 -9.80 -12.52 -33.05
C PHE A 317 -8.78 -13.09 -34.05
N PHE A 318 -9.01 -12.81 -35.32
CA PHE A 318 -8.11 -13.07 -36.44
C PHE A 318 -7.81 -11.79 -37.20
N GLY A 319 -6.63 -11.74 -37.80
CA GLY A 319 -6.23 -10.60 -38.63
C GLY A 319 -5.73 -9.44 -37.78
N SER A 320 -5.81 -8.23 -38.31
CA SER A 320 -5.48 -7.01 -37.55
C SER A 320 -6.51 -6.80 -36.44
N ALA A 321 -6.14 -6.18 -35.32
CA ALA A 321 -7.13 -5.69 -34.36
C ALA A 321 -8.15 -4.79 -35.09
N GLY A 322 -9.43 -5.01 -34.84
CA GLY A 322 -10.54 -4.33 -35.52
C GLY A 322 -11.81 -4.34 -34.69
N ASP A 323 -12.85 -3.66 -35.19
CA ASP A 323 -14.06 -3.29 -34.44
C ASP A 323 -15.20 -4.30 -34.67
N SER A 324 -14.88 -5.57 -34.90
CA SER A 324 -15.88 -6.63 -35.13
C SER A 324 -16.55 -7.18 -33.86
N PHE A 325 -16.17 -6.71 -32.67
CA PHE A 325 -16.64 -7.25 -31.38
C PHE A 325 -18.14 -7.06 -31.17
N ASP A 326 -18.65 -5.82 -31.26
CA ASP A 326 -20.08 -5.53 -31.08
C ASP A 326 -20.97 -6.29 -32.07
N ALA A 327 -20.49 -6.44 -33.31
CA ALA A 327 -21.18 -7.21 -34.33
C ALA A 327 -21.17 -8.72 -33.99
N ALA A 328 -20.08 -9.24 -33.44
CA ALA A 328 -19.97 -10.65 -33.05
C ALA A 328 -20.88 -10.98 -31.86
N LEU A 329 -20.96 -10.07 -30.88
CA LEU A 329 -21.92 -10.14 -29.77
C LEU A 329 -23.36 -10.17 -30.28
N LYS A 330 -23.74 -9.23 -31.16
CA LYS A 330 -25.09 -9.17 -31.74
C LYS A 330 -25.44 -10.41 -32.58
N ASN A 331 -24.46 -10.97 -33.29
CA ASN A 331 -24.63 -12.18 -34.10
C ASN A 331 -24.52 -13.48 -33.28
N GLY A 332 -24.17 -13.39 -32.00
CA GLY A 332 -24.13 -14.52 -31.06
C GLY A 332 -22.92 -15.46 -31.17
N LEU A 333 -22.05 -15.32 -32.18
CA LEU A 333 -20.86 -16.18 -32.33
C LEU A 333 -19.69 -15.51 -33.05
N VAL A 334 -19.88 -15.02 -34.27
CA VAL A 334 -18.78 -14.52 -35.10
C VAL A 334 -19.22 -13.35 -35.97
N ALA A 335 -18.35 -12.36 -36.10
CA ALA A 335 -18.52 -11.28 -37.08
C ALA A 335 -17.17 -10.83 -37.63
N SER A 336 -17.23 -10.13 -38.76
CA SER A 336 -16.07 -9.59 -39.46
C SER A 336 -16.35 -8.13 -39.79
N ASP A 337 -15.34 -7.27 -39.62
CA ASP A 337 -15.36 -5.88 -40.13
C ASP A 337 -14.71 -5.77 -41.52
N GLY A 338 -14.29 -6.91 -42.08
CA GLY A 338 -13.58 -7.02 -43.35
C GLY A 338 -12.08 -7.22 -43.20
N ARG A 339 -11.45 -6.74 -42.13
CA ARG A 339 -10.00 -6.89 -41.85
C ARG A 339 -9.74 -7.81 -40.66
N SER A 340 -10.63 -7.77 -39.67
CA SER A 340 -10.61 -8.61 -38.48
C SER A 340 -11.83 -9.52 -38.45
N VAL A 341 -11.69 -10.64 -37.76
CA VAL A 341 -12.81 -11.50 -37.38
C VAL A 341 -12.78 -11.68 -35.89
N THR A 342 -13.89 -11.38 -35.21
CA THR A 342 -14.05 -11.67 -33.78
C THR A 342 -14.93 -12.89 -33.60
N VAL A 343 -14.53 -13.80 -32.71
CA VAL A 343 -15.32 -14.94 -32.27
C VAL A 343 -15.58 -14.82 -30.78
N ILE A 344 -16.85 -14.94 -30.39
CA ILE A 344 -17.31 -14.97 -29.01
C ILE A 344 -17.21 -16.40 -28.46
N THR A 345 -16.66 -16.52 -27.27
CA THR A 345 -16.57 -17.78 -26.51
C THR A 345 -17.72 -17.87 -25.51
N GLY A 346 -18.06 -19.07 -25.06
CA GLY A 346 -18.99 -19.28 -23.93
C GLY A 346 -18.30 -19.25 -22.56
N THR A 347 -16.97 -19.13 -22.53
CA THR A 347 -16.15 -19.16 -21.31
C THR A 347 -15.10 -18.04 -21.32
N GLN A 348 -14.73 -17.54 -20.13
CA GLN A 348 -13.56 -16.68 -19.93
C GLN A 348 -12.29 -17.52 -19.73
N GLY A 349 -12.46 -18.75 -19.23
CA GLY A 349 -11.45 -19.75 -18.96
C GLY A 349 -10.91 -20.46 -20.21
N PRO A 350 -10.26 -21.62 -20.02
CA PRO A 350 -9.58 -22.33 -21.09
C PRO A 350 -10.58 -23.04 -22.02
N LEU A 351 -10.29 -23.01 -23.32
CA LEU A 351 -10.99 -23.75 -24.38
C LEU A 351 -10.00 -24.46 -25.31
N CYS A 352 -10.43 -25.56 -25.93
CA CYS A 352 -9.61 -26.26 -26.91
C CYS A 352 -9.78 -25.65 -28.30
N MET A 353 -8.71 -25.06 -28.85
CA MET A 353 -8.76 -24.43 -30.16
C MET A 353 -7.92 -25.21 -31.17
N THR A 354 -8.55 -25.58 -32.29
CA THR A 354 -7.88 -26.15 -33.46
C THR A 354 -8.06 -25.23 -34.66
N VAL A 355 -6.98 -24.89 -35.33
CA VAL A 355 -7.00 -24.10 -36.56
C VAL A 355 -6.51 -24.93 -37.72
N ARG A 356 -7.21 -24.87 -38.86
CA ARG A 356 -6.91 -25.56 -40.10
C ARG A 356 -6.94 -24.60 -41.26
N ALA A 357 -5.83 -24.48 -41.97
CA ALA A 357 -5.74 -23.76 -43.23
C ALA A 357 -5.89 -24.72 -44.41
N TYR A 358 -6.62 -24.30 -45.43
CA TYR A 358 -6.81 -25.03 -46.68
C TYR A 358 -6.58 -24.14 -47.89
N ARG A 359 -6.16 -24.73 -49.02
CA ARG A 359 -6.05 -24.02 -50.31
C ARG A 359 -7.38 -23.92 -51.06
N LYS A 360 -8.40 -24.68 -50.64
CA LYS A 360 -9.75 -24.70 -51.21
C LYS A 360 -10.76 -24.94 -50.09
N ALA A 361 -12.01 -24.53 -50.29
CA ALA A 361 -13.08 -24.75 -49.33
C ALA A 361 -13.27 -26.26 -49.05
N PRO A 362 -13.10 -26.74 -47.81
CA PRO A 362 -13.39 -28.13 -47.48
C PRO A 362 -14.92 -28.34 -47.35
N PRO A 363 -15.40 -29.60 -47.49
CA PRO A 363 -16.80 -29.96 -47.30
C PRO A 363 -17.37 -29.46 -45.97
N LEU A 364 -18.67 -29.14 -45.95
CA LEU A 364 -19.37 -28.72 -44.74
C LEU A 364 -19.69 -29.94 -43.86
N ALA A 365 -19.16 -29.96 -42.64
CA ALA A 365 -19.40 -31.01 -41.66
C ALA A 365 -20.18 -30.47 -40.44
N LEU A 366 -21.49 -30.72 -40.36
CA LEU A 366 -22.34 -30.20 -39.27
C LEU A 366 -22.52 -31.17 -38.08
N LYS A 367 -22.24 -32.46 -38.30
CA LYS A 367 -22.45 -33.50 -37.28
C LYS A 367 -21.49 -33.32 -36.10
N GLY A 368 -22.01 -33.32 -34.89
CA GLY A 368 -21.24 -33.23 -33.65
C GLY A 368 -20.79 -31.83 -33.24
N TRP A 369 -21.28 -30.80 -33.93
CA TRP A 369 -21.06 -29.38 -33.60
C TRP A 369 -22.37 -28.74 -33.16
N ASP A 370 -22.32 -27.82 -32.21
CA ASP A 370 -23.51 -27.12 -31.70
C ASP A 370 -23.82 -25.89 -32.55
N GLN A 371 -22.79 -25.10 -32.88
CA GLN A 371 -22.90 -23.91 -33.72
C GLN A 371 -21.88 -23.95 -34.85
N VAL A 372 -22.31 -23.50 -36.04
CA VAL A 372 -21.44 -23.39 -37.22
C VAL A 372 -21.76 -22.11 -37.98
N ALA A 373 -20.78 -21.23 -38.09
CA ALA A 373 -20.91 -19.96 -38.81
C ALA A 373 -19.68 -19.67 -39.68
N GLU A 374 -19.85 -18.86 -40.72
CA GLU A 374 -18.80 -18.54 -41.68
C GLU A 374 -18.85 -17.08 -42.10
N VAL A 375 -17.71 -16.40 -42.03
CA VAL A 375 -17.57 -14.99 -42.42
C VAL A 375 -16.36 -14.80 -43.33
N GLY A 376 -16.36 -13.73 -44.13
CA GLY A 376 -15.23 -13.36 -44.98
C GLY A 376 -14.39 -12.25 -44.37
N PHE A 377 -13.07 -12.28 -44.60
CA PHE A 377 -12.12 -11.24 -44.19
C PHE A 377 -10.99 -11.11 -45.23
N ASP A 378 -10.23 -10.04 -45.19
CA ASP A 378 -9.07 -9.80 -46.05
C ASP A 378 -7.77 -9.99 -45.27
N SER A 379 -6.80 -10.63 -45.91
CA SER A 379 -5.44 -10.76 -45.42
C SER A 379 -4.48 -10.14 -46.44
N PRO A 380 -4.22 -8.82 -46.37
CA PRO A 380 -3.42 -8.12 -47.38
C PRO A 380 -1.96 -8.61 -47.45
N ASP A 381 -1.41 -9.09 -46.34
CA ASP A 381 -0.03 -9.59 -46.25
C ASP A 381 0.06 -11.12 -46.34
N GLY A 382 -1.09 -11.81 -46.29
CA GLY A 382 -1.15 -13.27 -46.25
C GLY A 382 -0.61 -13.86 -44.94
N ARG A 383 -0.55 -13.11 -43.85
CA ARG A 383 0.06 -13.53 -42.57
C ARG A 383 -0.89 -13.44 -41.37
N SER A 384 -2.20 -13.48 -41.60
CA SER A 384 -3.17 -13.42 -40.51
C SER A 384 -2.96 -14.59 -39.54
N THR A 385 -2.88 -14.28 -38.25
CA THR A 385 -2.79 -15.24 -37.13
C THR A 385 -4.02 -15.11 -36.23
N VAL A 386 -4.14 -16.02 -35.26
CA VAL A 386 -5.11 -15.90 -34.17
C VAL A 386 -4.51 -15.07 -33.05
N GLY A 387 -5.31 -14.25 -32.40
CA GLY A 387 -4.91 -13.49 -31.20
C GLY A 387 -6.04 -13.37 -30.19
N SER A 388 -5.70 -12.96 -28.98
CA SER A 388 -6.66 -12.59 -27.93
C SER A 388 -6.31 -11.20 -27.39
N MET A 389 -7.19 -10.65 -26.55
CA MET A 389 -6.88 -9.42 -25.81
C MET A 389 -5.65 -9.57 -24.88
N SER A 390 -5.34 -10.80 -24.46
CA SER A 390 -4.14 -11.10 -23.67
C SER A 390 -2.83 -11.09 -24.47
N GLY A 391 -2.89 -10.94 -25.80
CA GLY A 391 -1.72 -10.84 -26.67
C GLY A 391 -1.76 -11.76 -27.89
N PRO A 392 -0.67 -11.77 -28.68
CA PRO A 392 -0.54 -12.70 -29.79
C PRO A 392 -0.51 -14.14 -29.29
N SER A 393 -1.11 -15.04 -30.05
CA SER A 393 -1.05 -16.48 -29.77
C SER A 393 0.07 -17.15 -30.58
N ASP A 394 0.55 -18.32 -30.12
CA ASP A 394 1.57 -19.11 -30.82
C ASP A 394 1.04 -19.87 -32.06
N PHE A 395 -0.16 -19.52 -32.54
CA PHE A 395 -0.73 -20.15 -33.73
C PHE A 395 -0.01 -19.65 -35.00
N PRO A 396 0.30 -20.55 -35.95
CA PRO A 396 0.91 -20.17 -37.21
C PRO A 396 -0.04 -19.32 -38.06
N ALA A 397 0.50 -18.62 -39.05
CA ALA A 397 -0.31 -17.92 -40.04
C ALA A 397 -1.29 -18.89 -40.74
N VAL A 398 -2.56 -18.47 -40.86
CA VAL A 398 -3.67 -19.35 -41.26
C VAL A 398 -4.09 -19.14 -42.71
N THR A 399 -3.44 -18.21 -43.41
CA THR A 399 -3.73 -17.76 -44.77
C THR A 399 -2.80 -18.41 -45.78
N ALA A 400 -2.94 -19.73 -45.92
CA ALA A 400 -2.00 -20.59 -46.65
C ALA A 400 -1.97 -20.43 -48.19
N ALA A 401 -2.75 -19.50 -48.76
CA ALA A 401 -2.73 -19.16 -50.19
C ALA A 401 -2.11 -17.78 -50.46
N GLY A 402 -1.47 -17.16 -49.47
CA GLY A 402 -0.85 -15.83 -49.57
C GLY A 402 -1.85 -14.67 -49.41
N PRO A 403 -1.48 -13.46 -49.84
CA PRO A 403 -2.35 -12.29 -49.80
C PRO A 403 -3.71 -12.50 -50.49
N GLY A 404 -4.78 -12.00 -49.89
CA GLY A 404 -6.09 -11.91 -50.55
C GLY A 404 -7.30 -12.13 -49.64
N PRO A 405 -8.48 -12.34 -50.23
CA PRO A 405 -9.72 -12.56 -49.50
C PRO A 405 -9.87 -14.01 -49.04
N TYR A 406 -10.20 -14.18 -47.76
CA TYR A 406 -10.40 -15.46 -47.10
C TYR A 406 -11.78 -15.57 -46.50
N ARG A 407 -12.19 -16.81 -46.22
CA ARG A 407 -13.31 -17.14 -45.37
C ARG A 407 -12.81 -17.97 -44.20
N VAL A 408 -13.38 -17.68 -43.04
CA VAL A 408 -13.20 -18.49 -41.84
C VAL A 408 -14.55 -19.08 -41.48
N ARG A 409 -14.56 -20.40 -41.35
CA ARG A 409 -15.69 -21.15 -40.82
C ARG A 409 -15.35 -21.58 -39.40
N VAL A 410 -16.19 -21.18 -38.47
CA VAL A 410 -16.09 -21.42 -37.04
C VAL A 410 -17.07 -22.53 -36.68
N TYR A 411 -16.55 -23.56 -36.04
CA TYR A 411 -17.30 -24.66 -35.48
C TYR A 411 -17.11 -24.64 -33.97
N VAL A 412 -18.21 -24.65 -33.23
CA VAL A 412 -18.20 -24.63 -31.76
C VAL A 412 -19.06 -25.74 -31.20
N ARG A 413 -18.59 -26.37 -30.13
CA ARG A 413 -19.37 -27.29 -29.29
C ARG A 413 -19.01 -27.14 -27.82
N GLY A 414 -19.91 -27.59 -26.95
CA GLY A 414 -19.74 -27.48 -25.49
C GLY A 414 -19.85 -26.05 -24.96
N ARG A 415 -20.41 -25.14 -25.78
CA ARG A 415 -20.66 -23.75 -25.40
C ARG A 415 -21.85 -23.72 -24.43
N GLY A 416 -21.66 -23.11 -23.26
CA GLY A 416 -22.67 -23.04 -22.20
C GLY A 416 -22.55 -24.14 -21.14
N GLU A 417 -21.60 -25.07 -21.31
CA GLU A 417 -21.16 -25.92 -20.21
C GLU A 417 -20.50 -25.06 -19.11
N PRO A 418 -20.54 -25.49 -17.83
CA PRO A 418 -19.87 -24.79 -16.76
C PRO A 418 -18.40 -24.51 -17.07
N GLU A 419 -17.92 -23.35 -16.64
CA GLU A 419 -16.51 -22.99 -16.80
C GLU A 419 -15.62 -24.01 -16.10
N ALA A 420 -14.70 -24.61 -16.87
CA ALA A 420 -13.80 -25.64 -16.37
C ALA A 420 -12.58 -25.03 -15.69
N PHE A 421 -12.32 -25.44 -14.45
CA PHE A 421 -11.10 -25.12 -13.72
C PHE A 421 -10.29 -26.40 -13.51
N PHE A 422 -8.97 -26.36 -13.71
CA PHE A 422 -8.13 -27.54 -13.52
C PHE A 422 -8.38 -28.15 -12.12
N PRO A 423 -8.62 -29.48 -12.00
CA PRO A 423 -8.30 -30.55 -12.97
C PRO A 423 -9.33 -30.83 -14.06
N GLU A 424 -10.45 -30.11 -14.09
CA GLU A 424 -11.47 -30.26 -15.13
C GLU A 424 -10.91 -29.81 -16.48
N MET A 425 -11.21 -30.58 -17.52
CA MET A 425 -10.74 -30.27 -18.87
C MET A 425 -11.73 -29.35 -19.57
N PRO A 426 -11.27 -28.47 -20.48
CA PRO A 426 -12.14 -27.59 -21.24
C PRO A 426 -13.27 -28.35 -21.95
N ALA A 427 -14.52 -27.99 -21.66
CA ALA A 427 -15.68 -28.52 -22.35
C ALA A 427 -15.92 -27.83 -23.71
N GLU A 428 -15.58 -26.54 -23.79
CA GLU A 428 -15.73 -25.76 -25.01
C GLU A 428 -14.60 -26.06 -26.01
N GLU A 429 -15.00 -26.44 -27.22
CA GLU A 429 -14.08 -26.76 -28.31
C GLU A 429 -14.39 -25.96 -29.57
N HIS A 430 -13.34 -25.36 -30.14
CA HIS A 430 -13.41 -24.53 -31.32
C HIS A 430 -12.58 -25.15 -32.45
N LEU A 431 -13.19 -25.36 -33.61
CA LEU A 431 -12.49 -25.67 -34.85
C LEU A 431 -12.66 -24.53 -35.84
N LEU A 432 -11.52 -24.01 -36.30
CA LEU A 432 -11.43 -22.88 -37.20
C LEU A 432 -10.89 -23.36 -38.53
N VAL A 433 -11.67 -23.15 -39.58
CA VAL A 433 -11.36 -23.62 -40.93
C VAL A 433 -11.23 -22.41 -41.84
N VAL A 434 -10.00 -22.13 -42.26
CA VAL A 434 -9.65 -20.96 -43.07
C VAL A 434 -9.31 -21.39 -44.49
N PHE A 435 -9.92 -20.74 -45.48
CA PHE A 435 -9.72 -21.04 -46.90
C PHE A 435 -9.98 -19.81 -47.79
N PRO A 436 -9.40 -19.75 -49.01
CA PRO A 436 -9.63 -18.64 -49.93
C PRO A 436 -11.11 -18.48 -50.30
N GLY A 437 -11.61 -17.25 -50.34
CA GLY A 437 -12.99 -16.98 -50.73
C GLY A 437 -13.32 -15.50 -50.81
N LYS A 438 -13.96 -15.06 -51.90
CA LYS A 438 -14.22 -13.64 -52.19
C LYS A 438 -15.44 -13.07 -51.47
N SER A 439 -16.37 -13.91 -51.01
CA SER A 439 -17.61 -13.44 -50.39
C SER A 439 -17.34 -12.92 -48.98
N LYS A 440 -17.86 -11.73 -48.67
CA LYS A 440 -17.86 -11.13 -47.32
C LYS A 440 -19.14 -11.43 -46.53
N LYS A 441 -20.18 -11.93 -47.20
CA LYS A 441 -21.48 -12.18 -46.56
C LYS A 441 -21.34 -13.24 -45.46
N PRO A 442 -21.78 -12.94 -44.22
CA PRO A 442 -21.92 -13.91 -43.15
C PRO A 442 -22.90 -15.02 -43.52
N LYS A 443 -22.63 -16.25 -43.05
CA LYS A 443 -23.52 -17.40 -43.19
C LYS A 443 -23.58 -18.15 -41.87
N SER A 444 -24.78 -18.36 -41.34
CA SER A 444 -25.01 -19.30 -40.24
C SER A 444 -25.52 -20.61 -40.85
N TYR A 445 -24.87 -21.73 -40.52
CA TYR A 445 -25.24 -23.07 -40.99
C TYR A 445 -25.95 -23.89 -39.91
N LYS A 446 -25.64 -23.61 -38.65
CA LYS A 446 -26.28 -24.21 -37.49
C LYS A 446 -26.22 -23.21 -36.34
N ASN A 447 -27.37 -22.90 -35.76
CA ASN A 447 -27.44 -22.22 -34.47
C ASN A 447 -28.00 -23.20 -33.43
N GLY A 448 -27.33 -23.29 -32.30
CA GLY A 448 -27.58 -24.27 -31.25
C GLY A 448 -28.02 -23.64 -29.94
N GLU A 449 -28.32 -22.33 -29.92
CA GLU A 449 -28.95 -21.68 -28.78
C GLU A 449 -30.28 -22.41 -28.47
N ARG A 450 -30.27 -23.15 -27.36
CA ARG A 450 -31.47 -23.65 -26.70
C ARG A 450 -32.04 -22.58 -25.81
#